data_AF-A0A1J6WRY9-F1
#
_entry.id   AF-A0A1J6WRY9-F1
#
_cell.length_a   1.000
_cell.length_b   1.000
_cell.length_c   1.000
_cell.angle_alpha   90.00
_cell.angle_beta   90.00
_cell.angle_gamma   90.00
#
_symmetry.space_group_name_H-M   'P 1'
#
loop_
_entity.id
_entity.type
_entity.pdbx_description
1 polymer ?
#
loop_
_entity_poly.entity_id
_entity_poly.type
_entity_poly.pdbx_seq_one_letter_code
_entity_poly.pdbx_strand_id
1 'polypeptide(L)'
;MEVYSIGHSTHTKDQFLKMLKAAEIEYIADIRAFPASRKYPQFKKENMSEWLAEAGCGYSHFPGLGGRRRLSGVIGENLNAGWNNRSFHNYADYTLTDEFKKGLSELKIAASDKRLAYMCSERHPARCHRLLISNVLKANGWDVRHIIDRSDGEAELVSHELGKWGAVPIIEEDGSVVYPELEG
;
A
#
# COMPACT_ATOMS: atom_id res chain seq x y z
N MET A 1 -6.28 14.70 -5.78
CA MET A 1 -6.64 13.97 -4.54
C MET A 1 -5.38 13.35 -3.98
N GLU A 2 -5.25 13.27 -2.67
CA GLU A 2 -4.01 12.87 -2.00
C GLU A 2 -4.25 11.66 -1.10
N VAL A 3 -3.29 10.74 -1.03
CA VAL A 3 -3.39 9.54 -0.19
C VAL A 3 -2.01 9.14 0.33
N TYR A 4 -1.98 8.61 1.54
CA TYR A 4 -0.74 8.25 2.23
C TYR A 4 -0.55 6.75 2.25
N SER A 5 0.70 6.32 2.43
CA SER A 5 1.00 4.94 2.78
C SER A 5 1.94 4.88 3.97
N ILE A 6 1.80 3.87 4.82
CA ILE A 6 2.70 3.65 5.95
C ILE A 6 2.98 2.15 6.19
N GLY A 7 4.16 1.84 6.72
CA GLY A 7 4.53 0.49 7.12
C GLY A 7 4.64 0.42 8.63
N HIS A 8 3.96 -0.54 9.29
CA HIS A 8 4.08 -0.64 10.74
C HIS A 8 5.45 -1.12 11.20
N SER A 9 6.17 -1.86 10.35
CA SER A 9 7.55 -2.31 10.60
C SER A 9 7.68 -2.93 11.99
N THR A 10 8.69 -2.50 12.74
CA THR A 10 8.96 -2.87 14.12
C THR A 10 8.66 -1.72 15.09
N HIS A 11 7.85 -0.74 14.68
CA HIS A 11 7.57 0.46 15.48
C HIS A 11 6.84 0.12 16.79
N THR A 12 7.06 0.92 17.82
CA THR A 12 6.19 0.94 18.99
C THR A 12 4.86 1.63 18.65
N LYS A 13 3.83 1.45 19.50
CA LYS A 13 2.56 2.21 19.40
C LYS A 13 2.84 3.71 19.33
N ASP A 14 3.66 4.21 20.26
CA ASP A 14 3.94 5.64 20.39
C ASP A 14 4.69 6.21 19.18
N GLN A 15 5.68 5.48 18.68
CA GLN A 15 6.41 5.89 17.48
C GLN A 15 5.48 5.92 16.26
N PHE A 16 4.63 4.92 16.10
CA PHE A 16 3.68 4.89 14.98
C PHE A 16 2.68 6.04 15.07
N LEU A 17 2.09 6.29 16.24
CA LEU A 17 1.20 7.42 16.47
C LEU A 17 1.88 8.78 16.23
N LYS A 18 3.15 8.93 16.62
CA LYS A 18 3.95 10.12 16.32
C LYS A 18 4.07 10.34 14.81
N MET A 19 4.36 9.29 14.04
CA MET A 19 4.43 9.36 12.59
C MET A 19 3.08 9.70 11.94
N LEU A 20 1.98 9.12 12.44
CA LEU A 20 0.64 9.46 11.97
C LEU A 20 0.31 10.93 12.24
N LYS A 21 0.61 11.42 13.44
CA LYS A 21 0.38 12.81 13.83
C LYS A 21 1.19 13.79 12.99
N ALA A 22 2.47 13.51 12.74
CA ALA A 22 3.33 14.36 11.91
C ALA A 22 2.81 14.48 10.47
N ALA A 23 2.12 13.46 9.97
CA ALA A 23 1.49 13.45 8.66
C ALA A 23 -0.01 13.79 8.68
N GLU A 24 -0.57 14.13 9.85
CA GLU A 24 -1.99 14.46 10.07
C GLU A 24 -2.96 13.36 9.61
N ILE A 25 -2.59 12.09 9.81
CA ILE A 25 -3.42 10.95 9.38
C ILE A 25 -4.61 10.76 10.30
N GLU A 26 -5.80 10.75 9.70
CA GLU A 26 -7.09 10.58 10.38
C GLU A 26 -7.63 9.16 10.26
N TYR A 27 -7.12 8.37 9.30
CA TYR A 27 -7.65 7.04 9.02
C TYR A 27 -6.58 6.06 8.54
N ILE A 28 -6.56 4.85 9.12
CA ILE A 28 -5.75 3.73 8.66
C ILE A 28 -6.60 2.73 7.88
N ALA A 29 -6.26 2.56 6.61
CA ALA A 29 -6.73 1.45 5.80
C ALA A 29 -5.71 0.30 5.86
N ASP A 30 -5.96 -0.70 6.69
CA ASP A 30 -5.06 -1.85 6.78
C ASP A 30 -5.26 -2.78 5.59
N ILE A 31 -4.24 -2.87 4.75
CA ILE A 31 -4.25 -3.68 3.53
C ILE A 31 -3.48 -5.00 3.71
N ARG A 32 -3.17 -5.40 4.96
CA ARG A 32 -2.52 -6.69 5.20
C ARG A 32 -3.49 -7.82 4.87
N ALA A 33 -3.00 -8.85 4.19
CA ALA A 33 -3.79 -10.06 3.95
C ALA A 33 -4.28 -10.70 5.27
N PHE A 34 -3.43 -10.66 6.29
CA PHE A 34 -3.73 -11.16 7.63
C PHE A 34 -3.29 -10.11 8.65
N PRO A 35 -4.21 -9.32 9.24
CA PRO A 35 -3.88 -8.29 10.21
C PRO A 35 -3.65 -8.88 11.62
N ALA A 36 -2.96 -10.02 11.67
CA ALA A 36 -2.56 -10.71 12.89
C ALA A 36 -1.03 -10.74 12.97
N SER A 37 -0.47 -10.32 14.10
CA SER A 37 0.97 -10.36 14.33
C SER A 37 1.26 -10.96 15.70
N ARG A 38 2.00 -12.07 15.72
CA ARG A 38 2.52 -12.66 16.98
C ARG A 38 3.72 -11.88 17.50
N LYS A 39 4.59 -11.40 16.58
CA LYS A 39 5.83 -10.70 16.92
C LYS A 39 5.59 -9.25 17.38
N TYR A 40 4.57 -8.60 16.85
CA TYR A 40 4.19 -7.23 17.20
C TYR A 40 2.71 -7.18 17.62
N PRO A 41 2.37 -7.63 18.84
CA PRO A 41 1.00 -7.73 19.31
C PRO A 41 0.21 -6.42 19.25
N GLN A 42 0.88 -5.26 19.38
CA GLN A 42 0.26 -3.95 19.26
C GLN A 42 -0.36 -3.70 17.87
N PHE A 43 0.12 -4.37 16.83
CA PHE A 43 -0.42 -4.29 15.47
C PHE A 43 -1.38 -5.43 15.12
N LYS A 44 -1.83 -6.22 16.10
CA LYS A 44 -3.02 -7.07 15.89
C LYS A 44 -4.23 -6.17 15.66
N LYS A 45 -5.12 -6.58 14.77
CA LYS A 45 -6.33 -5.82 14.41
C LYS A 45 -7.08 -5.30 15.64
N GLU A 46 -7.30 -6.16 16.62
CA GLU A 46 -8.10 -5.84 17.82
C GLU A 46 -7.43 -4.73 18.63
N ASN A 47 -6.16 -4.95 18.99
CA ASN A 47 -5.36 -3.99 19.75
C ASN A 47 -5.20 -2.66 18.98
N MET A 48 -4.90 -2.74 17.69
CA MET A 48 -4.68 -1.57 16.84
C MET A 48 -5.92 -0.73 16.65
N SER A 49 -7.08 -1.36 16.47
CA SER A 49 -8.34 -0.64 16.39
C SER A 49 -8.64 0.13 17.67
N GLU A 50 -8.34 -0.45 18.84
CA GLU A 50 -8.57 0.19 20.14
C GLU A 50 -7.67 1.43 20.31
N TRP A 51 -6.36 1.27 20.17
CA TRP A 51 -5.47 2.41 20.41
C TRP A 51 -5.46 3.48 19.32
N LEU A 52 -5.84 3.14 18.08
CA LEU A 52 -6.09 4.15 17.05
C LEU A 52 -7.32 4.99 17.44
N ALA A 53 -8.40 4.34 17.89
CA ALA A 53 -9.61 5.03 18.32
C ALA A 53 -9.35 5.96 19.52
N GLU A 54 -8.57 5.52 20.52
CA GLU A 54 -8.11 6.37 21.64
C GLU A 54 -7.36 7.63 21.15
N ALA A 55 -6.61 7.49 20.07
CA ALA A 55 -5.84 8.59 19.46
C ALA A 55 -6.66 9.42 18.46
N GLY A 56 -7.96 9.14 18.30
CA GLY A 56 -8.82 9.84 17.33
C GLY A 56 -8.57 9.46 15.87
N CYS A 57 -7.89 8.35 15.61
CA CYS A 57 -7.61 7.84 14.27
C CYS A 57 -8.54 6.66 13.94
N GLY A 58 -9.26 6.76 12.83
CA GLY A 58 -10.14 5.69 12.37
C GLY A 58 -9.35 4.49 11.82
N TYR A 59 -10.02 3.33 11.76
CA TYR A 59 -9.41 2.10 11.28
C TYR A 59 -10.42 1.23 10.55
N SER A 60 -10.03 0.67 9.40
CA SER A 60 -10.70 -0.48 8.78
C SER A 60 -9.71 -1.39 8.06
N HIS A 61 -10.11 -2.65 7.91
CA HIS A 61 -9.37 -3.64 7.13
C HIS A 61 -9.89 -3.70 5.70
N PHE A 62 -8.97 -3.64 4.73
CA PHE A 62 -9.24 -3.63 3.28
C PHE A 62 -8.63 -4.89 2.64
N PRO A 63 -9.27 -6.07 2.79
CA PRO A 63 -8.73 -7.34 2.28
C PRO A 63 -8.64 -7.39 0.76
N GLY A 64 -9.45 -6.61 0.03
CA GLY A 64 -9.35 -6.48 -1.44
C GLY A 64 -8.05 -5.84 -1.93
N LEU A 65 -7.26 -5.24 -1.04
CA LEU A 65 -5.91 -4.75 -1.34
C LEU A 65 -4.82 -5.61 -0.68
N GLY A 66 -5.24 -6.70 -0.04
CA GLY A 66 -4.40 -7.70 0.62
C GLY A 66 -3.26 -8.23 -0.26
N GLY A 67 -2.04 -8.23 0.26
CA GLY A 67 -0.90 -8.94 -0.35
C GLY A 67 -1.06 -10.48 -0.39
N ARG A 68 0.03 -11.20 -0.68
CA ARG A 68 0.07 -12.69 -0.75
C ARG A 68 -0.87 -13.28 -1.81
N ARG A 69 -0.84 -12.72 -3.01
CA ARG A 69 -1.62 -13.20 -4.16
C ARG A 69 -0.96 -14.41 -4.82
N ARG A 70 -1.79 -15.34 -5.26
CA ARG A 70 -1.37 -16.52 -6.03
C ARG A 70 -1.22 -16.14 -7.50
N LEU A 71 -0.63 -17.03 -8.28
CA LEU A 71 -0.62 -16.92 -9.73
C LEU A 71 -2.06 -16.79 -10.24
N SER A 72 -2.30 -15.82 -11.12
CA SER A 72 -3.64 -15.50 -11.64
C SER A 72 -4.26 -16.66 -12.44
N GLY A 73 -3.44 -17.38 -13.21
CA GLY A 73 -3.89 -18.48 -14.08
C GLY A 73 -4.68 -18.03 -15.32
N VAL A 74 -5.07 -16.76 -15.39
CA VAL A 74 -5.80 -16.16 -16.53
C VAL A 74 -5.05 -15.01 -17.21
N ILE A 75 -4.15 -14.32 -16.49
CA ILE A 75 -3.26 -13.30 -17.07
C ILE A 75 -2.03 -14.01 -17.65
N GLY A 76 -1.67 -13.66 -18.89
CA GLY A 76 -0.51 -14.22 -19.57
C GLY A 76 0.81 -13.85 -18.88
N GLU A 77 1.74 -14.80 -18.79
CA GLU A 77 2.97 -14.64 -17.98
C GLU A 77 3.84 -13.45 -18.40
N ASN A 78 3.79 -13.06 -19.68
CA ASN A 78 4.61 -12.01 -20.26
C ASN A 78 4.14 -10.59 -19.93
N LEU A 79 2.88 -10.40 -19.55
CA LEU A 79 2.31 -9.05 -19.37
C LEU A 79 2.98 -8.28 -18.22
N ASN A 80 3.41 -9.00 -17.18
CA ASN A 80 4.08 -8.46 -16.00
C ASN A 80 5.49 -9.04 -15.80
N ALA A 81 6.10 -9.57 -16.86
CA ALA A 81 7.39 -10.28 -16.82
C ALA A 81 8.59 -9.42 -16.38
N GLY A 82 8.48 -8.08 -16.39
CA GLY A 82 9.49 -7.19 -15.83
C GLY A 82 9.75 -7.40 -14.32
N TRP A 83 8.85 -8.10 -13.61
CA TRP A 83 9.05 -8.49 -12.21
C TRP A 83 9.78 -9.83 -12.06
N ASN A 84 11.07 -9.76 -11.75
CA ASN A 84 11.86 -10.94 -11.35
C ASN A 84 11.35 -11.60 -10.04
N ASN A 85 10.71 -10.83 -9.16
CA ASN A 85 10.15 -11.38 -7.92
C ASN A 85 8.72 -11.89 -8.15
N ARG A 86 8.50 -13.19 -7.98
CA ARG A 86 7.20 -13.82 -8.23
C ARG A 86 6.05 -13.25 -7.38
N SER A 87 6.31 -12.76 -6.16
CA SER A 87 5.24 -12.15 -5.35
C SER A 87 4.78 -10.80 -5.92
N PHE A 88 5.70 -10.02 -6.50
CA PHE A 88 5.34 -8.77 -7.17
C PHE A 88 4.67 -9.05 -8.51
N HIS A 89 5.17 -9.99 -9.29
CA HIS A 89 4.53 -10.46 -10.53
C HIS A 89 3.07 -10.87 -10.28
N ASN A 90 2.84 -11.81 -9.35
CA ASN A 90 1.49 -12.26 -9.01
C ASN A 90 0.58 -11.12 -8.53
N TYR A 91 1.12 -10.12 -7.82
CA TYR A 91 0.33 -8.99 -7.35
C TYR A 91 0.03 -8.00 -8.48
N ALA A 92 0.95 -7.81 -9.44
CA ALA A 92 0.70 -7.01 -10.64
C ALA A 92 -0.41 -7.65 -11.51
N ASP A 93 -0.42 -8.97 -11.64
CA ASP A 93 -1.56 -9.66 -12.28
C ASP A 93 -2.86 -9.41 -11.51
N TYR A 94 -2.80 -9.48 -10.18
CA TYR A 94 -3.96 -9.21 -9.34
C TYR A 94 -4.51 -7.79 -9.51
N THR A 95 -3.65 -6.79 -9.79
CA THR A 95 -4.13 -5.41 -9.99
C THR A 95 -5.04 -5.23 -11.20
N LEU A 96 -5.03 -6.20 -12.12
CA LEU A 96 -5.88 -6.19 -13.32
C LEU A 96 -7.27 -6.79 -13.08
N THR A 97 -7.49 -7.44 -11.93
CA THR A 97 -8.75 -8.12 -11.60
C THR A 97 -9.83 -7.15 -11.09
N ASP A 98 -11.10 -7.53 -11.25
CA ASP A 98 -12.24 -6.75 -10.73
C ASP A 98 -12.25 -6.68 -9.20
N GLU A 99 -11.73 -7.70 -8.51
CA GLU A 99 -11.60 -7.71 -7.05
C GLU A 99 -10.67 -6.58 -6.57
N PHE A 100 -9.52 -6.42 -7.22
CA PHE A 100 -8.61 -5.31 -6.92
C PHE A 100 -9.24 -3.97 -7.27
N LYS A 101 -9.86 -3.83 -8.46
CA LYS A 101 -10.51 -2.58 -8.89
C LYS A 101 -11.58 -2.15 -7.89
N LYS A 102 -12.37 -3.09 -7.36
CA LYS A 102 -13.35 -2.85 -6.30
C LYS A 102 -12.67 -2.37 -5.01
N GLY A 103 -11.65 -3.08 -4.51
CA GLY A 103 -10.93 -2.69 -3.31
C GLY A 103 -10.24 -1.33 -3.42
N LEU A 104 -9.72 -0.99 -4.61
CA LEU A 104 -9.14 0.31 -4.90
C LEU A 104 -10.20 1.41 -4.91
N SER A 105 -11.40 1.14 -5.46
CA SER A 105 -12.53 2.07 -5.41
C SER A 105 -12.96 2.37 -3.97
N GLU A 106 -13.08 1.33 -3.12
CA GLU A 106 -13.38 1.48 -1.70
C GLU A 106 -12.33 2.34 -0.97
N LEU A 107 -11.04 2.13 -1.27
CA LEU A 107 -9.96 2.96 -0.72
C LEU A 107 -10.07 4.42 -1.17
N LYS A 108 -10.34 4.66 -2.47
CA LYS A 108 -10.48 6.01 -3.04
C LYS A 108 -11.67 6.76 -2.41
N ILE A 109 -12.79 6.08 -2.19
CA ILE A 109 -13.95 6.65 -1.48
C ILE A 109 -13.59 6.98 -0.03
N ALA A 110 -12.91 6.08 0.69
CA ALA A 110 -12.50 6.35 2.06
C ALA A 110 -11.50 7.52 2.18
N ALA A 111 -10.68 7.74 1.15
CA ALA A 111 -9.71 8.82 1.07
C ALA A 111 -10.27 10.15 0.53
N SER A 112 -11.54 10.23 0.11
CA SER A 112 -12.12 11.48 -0.42
C SER A 112 -12.37 12.50 0.68
N ASP A 113 -12.71 12.04 1.88
CA ASP A 113 -13.22 12.90 2.97
C ASP A 113 -12.26 12.97 4.17
N LYS A 114 -11.16 12.21 4.13
CA LYS A 114 -10.23 12.04 5.25
C LYS A 114 -8.81 11.88 4.74
N ARG A 115 -7.86 12.37 5.53
CA ARG A 115 -6.43 12.12 5.28
C ARG A 115 -6.07 10.69 5.68
N LEU A 116 -6.13 9.81 4.70
CA LEU A 116 -6.02 8.36 4.86
C LEU A 116 -4.60 7.86 4.56
N ALA A 117 -4.10 6.93 5.38
CA ALA A 117 -2.93 6.13 5.08
C ALA A 117 -3.27 4.64 4.93
N TYR A 118 -2.94 4.03 3.79
CA TYR A 118 -3.01 2.58 3.64
C TYR A 118 -1.75 1.89 4.18
N MET A 119 -1.94 0.84 4.97
CA MET A 119 -0.89 0.29 5.83
C MET A 119 -0.59 -1.18 5.55
N CYS A 120 0.71 -1.53 5.49
CA CYS A 120 1.17 -2.92 5.55
C CYS A 120 2.25 -3.14 6.63
N SER A 121 2.88 -4.33 6.64
CA SER A 121 3.93 -4.71 7.60
C SER A 121 5.32 -4.21 7.26
N GLU A 122 5.70 -4.16 5.99
CA GLU A 122 7.06 -3.81 5.58
C GLU A 122 7.31 -2.32 5.80
N ARG A 123 8.52 -1.93 6.23
CA ARG A 123 8.89 -0.53 6.44
C ARG A 123 8.74 0.31 5.18
N HIS A 124 9.46 -0.07 4.13
CA HIS A 124 9.56 0.69 2.89
C HIS A 124 8.58 0.17 1.82
N PRO A 125 7.82 1.04 1.13
CA PRO A 125 6.82 0.63 0.13
C PRO A 125 7.41 -0.20 -1.00
N ALA A 126 8.63 0.11 -1.46
CA ALA A 126 9.35 -0.63 -2.50
C ALA A 126 9.59 -2.13 -2.20
N ARG A 127 9.37 -2.58 -0.96
CA ARG A 127 9.58 -3.95 -0.52
C ARG A 127 8.28 -4.74 -0.37
N CYS A 128 7.15 -4.17 -0.77
CA CYS A 128 5.83 -4.78 -0.59
C CYS A 128 4.83 -4.35 -1.67
N HIS A 129 3.62 -4.92 -1.58
CA HIS A 129 2.49 -4.65 -2.46
C HIS A 129 2.00 -3.18 -2.43
N ARG A 130 2.36 -2.39 -1.40
CA ARG A 130 2.09 -0.94 -1.41
C ARG A 130 2.67 -0.26 -2.65
N LEU A 131 3.82 -0.72 -3.16
CA LEU A 131 4.41 -0.20 -4.39
C LEU A 131 3.43 -0.28 -5.57
N LEU A 132 2.87 -1.45 -5.81
CA LEU A 132 1.98 -1.69 -6.95
C LEU A 132 0.64 -0.96 -6.79
N ILE A 133 0.08 -0.88 -5.57
CA ILE A 133 -1.08 -0.03 -5.29
C ILE A 133 -0.77 1.44 -5.58
N SER A 134 0.41 1.92 -5.17
CA SER A 134 0.85 3.30 -5.39
C SER A 134 1.00 3.61 -6.86
N ASN A 135 1.57 2.68 -7.64
CA ASN A 135 1.71 2.82 -9.08
C ASN A 135 0.33 3.02 -9.74
N VAL A 136 -0.65 2.17 -9.41
CA VAL A 136 -2.01 2.29 -9.95
C VAL A 136 -2.67 3.61 -9.51
N LEU A 137 -2.56 3.99 -8.24
CA LEU A 137 -3.09 5.28 -7.76
C LEU A 137 -2.48 6.47 -8.49
N LYS A 138 -1.15 6.50 -8.63
CA LYS A 138 -0.41 7.60 -9.28
C LYS A 138 -0.72 7.67 -10.78
N ALA A 139 -0.78 6.54 -11.47
CA ALA A 139 -1.20 6.46 -12.87
C ALA A 139 -2.61 7.02 -13.09
N ASN A 140 -3.47 6.93 -12.06
CA ASN A 140 -4.85 7.41 -12.07
C ASN A 140 -5.00 8.80 -11.40
N GLY A 141 -3.95 9.62 -11.39
CA GLY A 141 -4.00 11.03 -10.99
C GLY A 141 -4.02 11.31 -9.49
N TRP A 142 -3.76 10.33 -8.64
CA TRP A 142 -3.61 10.55 -7.19
C TRP A 142 -2.19 11.02 -6.86
N ASP A 143 -2.09 11.97 -5.92
CA ASP A 143 -0.82 12.26 -5.28
C ASP A 143 -0.59 11.29 -4.11
N VAL A 144 0.40 10.41 -4.26
CA VAL A 144 0.69 9.37 -3.27
C VAL A 144 1.92 9.77 -2.50
N ARG A 145 1.81 9.86 -1.16
CA ARG A 145 2.92 10.18 -0.26
C ARG A 145 3.21 9.04 0.71
N HIS A 146 4.46 8.66 0.85
CA HIS A 146 4.88 7.59 1.74
C HIS A 146 5.40 8.17 3.05
N ILE A 147 4.85 7.73 4.17
CA ILE A 147 5.34 8.02 5.51
C ILE A 147 6.41 6.98 5.82
N ILE A 148 7.66 7.42 5.94
CA ILE A 148 8.82 6.56 6.18
C ILE A 148 9.57 7.13 7.38
N ASP A 149 9.94 6.28 8.33
CA ASP A 149 10.78 6.70 9.46
C ASP A 149 12.19 7.07 8.98
N ARG A 150 12.82 8.04 9.64
CA ARG A 150 14.23 8.42 9.47
C ARG A 150 15.08 7.78 10.55
N SER A 151 16.40 7.83 10.40
CA SER A 151 17.34 7.28 11.40
C SER A 151 17.26 7.99 12.76
N ASP A 152 16.78 9.23 12.79
CA ASP A 152 16.53 10.02 14.00
C ASP A 152 15.17 9.73 14.66
N GLY A 153 14.36 8.84 14.06
CA GLY A 153 13.02 8.50 14.53
C GLY A 153 11.93 9.50 14.13
N GLU A 154 12.21 10.49 13.27
CA GLU A 154 11.18 11.35 12.69
C GLU A 154 10.55 10.74 11.44
N ALA A 155 9.35 11.21 11.08
CA ALA A 155 8.69 10.82 9.84
C ALA A 155 9.17 11.70 8.67
N GLU A 156 9.47 11.07 7.54
CA GLU A 156 9.67 11.71 6.25
C GLU A 156 8.50 11.40 5.33
N LEU A 157 8.04 12.42 4.60
CA LEU A 157 7.05 12.26 3.53
C LEU A 157 7.78 12.20 2.19
N VAL A 158 7.78 11.01 1.58
CA VAL A 158 8.39 10.78 0.27
C VAL A 158 7.32 10.68 -0.79
N SER A 159 7.35 11.57 -1.78
CA SER A 159 6.44 11.49 -2.93
C SER A 159 6.69 10.23 -3.75
N HIS A 160 5.60 9.59 -4.16
CA HIS A 160 5.65 8.44 -5.05
C HIS A 160 5.85 8.88 -6.50
N GLU A 161 6.79 8.23 -7.18
CA GLU A 161 7.12 8.47 -8.59
C GLU A 161 7.10 7.12 -9.30
N LEU A 162 6.41 7.06 -10.45
CA LEU A 162 6.35 5.87 -11.27
C LEU A 162 7.74 5.50 -11.79
N GLY A 163 8.08 4.22 -11.77
CA GLY A 163 9.38 3.73 -12.24
C GLY A 163 10.56 4.02 -11.29
N LYS A 164 10.36 4.75 -10.19
CA LYS A 164 11.41 5.00 -9.19
C LYS A 164 11.93 3.72 -8.52
N TRP A 165 11.05 2.74 -8.33
CA TRP A 165 11.39 1.47 -7.71
C TRP A 165 10.79 0.29 -8.47
N GLY A 166 11.60 -0.75 -8.66
CA GLY A 166 11.17 -2.02 -9.25
C GLY A 166 11.05 -1.96 -10.78
N ALA A 167 10.16 -2.78 -11.34
CA ALA A 167 9.93 -2.85 -12.78
C ALA A 167 9.34 -1.53 -13.31
N VAL A 168 9.67 -1.18 -14.55
CA VAL A 168 9.19 0.03 -15.22
C VAL A 168 7.70 -0.15 -15.56
N PRO A 169 6.80 0.70 -15.05
CA PRO A 169 5.38 0.62 -15.36
C PRO A 169 5.07 1.18 -16.75
N ILE A 170 4.19 0.50 -17.48
CA ILE A 170 3.46 1.04 -18.63
C ILE A 170 2.02 1.27 -18.21
N ILE A 171 1.48 2.44 -18.55
CA ILE A 171 0.10 2.82 -18.26
C ILE A 171 -0.72 2.59 -19.53
N GLU A 172 -1.71 1.72 -19.44
CA GLU A 172 -2.65 1.44 -20.53
C GLU A 172 -3.71 2.55 -20.63
N GLU A 173 -4.42 2.62 -21.76
CA GLU A 173 -5.46 3.64 -22.00
C GLU A 173 -6.58 3.61 -20.96
N ASP A 174 -6.88 2.44 -20.39
CA ASP A 174 -7.90 2.27 -19.35
C ASP A 174 -7.40 2.63 -17.93
N GLY A 175 -6.16 3.09 -17.82
CA GLY A 175 -5.51 3.46 -16.55
C GLY A 175 -4.98 2.26 -15.75
N SER A 176 -5.05 1.03 -16.29
CA SER A 176 -4.34 -0.10 -15.72
C SER A 176 -2.82 0.04 -15.89
N VAL A 177 -2.06 -0.65 -15.03
CA VAL A 177 -0.60 -0.57 -15.02
C VAL A 177 -0.03 -1.97 -15.20
N VAL A 178 0.77 -2.14 -16.23
CA VAL A 178 1.43 -3.40 -16.58
C VAL A 178 2.96 -3.23 -16.60
N TYR A 179 3.68 -4.34 -16.58
CA TYR A 179 5.14 -4.35 -16.44
C TYR A 179 5.77 -5.38 -17.39
N PRO A 180 5.68 -5.19 -18.72
CA PRO A 180 6.30 -6.11 -19.66
C PRO A 180 7.83 -6.10 -19.49
N GLU A 181 8.47 -7.17 -19.94
CA GLU A 181 9.92 -7.15 -20.10
C GLU A 181 10.28 -6.16 -21.21
N LEU A 182 11.15 -5.19 -20.90
CA LEU A 182 11.62 -4.24 -21.90
C LEU A 182 12.78 -4.89 -22.64
N GLU A 183 12.66 -5.00 -23.98
CA GLU A 183 13.79 -5.38 -24.81
C GLU A 183 14.90 -4.32 -24.67
N GLY A 184 16.10 -4.78 -24.29
CA GLY A 184 17.28 -3.92 -24.10
C GLY A 184 18.00 -3.58 -25.39
#